data_AF-A0A820XCG6-F1
#
_entry.id   AF-A0A820XCG6-F1
#
_cell.length_a   1.000
_cell.length_b   1.000
_cell.length_c   1.000
_cell.angle_alpha   90.00
_cell.angle_beta   90.00
_cell.angle_gamma   90.00
#
_symmetry.space_group_name_H-M   'P 1'
#
loop_
_entity.id
_entity.type
_entity.pdbx_description
1 polymer ?
#
loop_
_entity_poly.entity_id
_entity_poly.type
_entity_poly.pdbx_seq_one_letter_code
_entity_poly.pdbx_strand_id
1 'polypeptide(L)'
;RDCCHELLGHIPLLADPNFAQFSHEIGLAAIGASEEDINRLATCYFFTIEFGLCRQNDGLRAYGAGLLSSCAELEHALSDKAKKIAFDPDVVCKQTCLITTYQDQYFVSASFVEAKEKMREFALSIKRPFAVRYNPYNQSIEIVSNTQHVAQIISDLKGDMCIIFDALRKLQNSATNDINNKK
;
A
#
# COMPACT_ATOMS: atom_id res chain seq x y z
N ARG A 1 12.83 -17.15 -9.83
CA ARG A 1 12.82 -15.70 -10.11
C ARG A 1 14.27 -15.23 -10.07
N ASP A 2 14.65 -14.40 -11.03
CA ASP A 2 16.01 -13.93 -11.26
C ASP A 2 16.16 -12.46 -10.90
N CYS A 3 17.41 -11.97 -10.85
CA CYS A 3 17.72 -10.58 -10.48
C CYS A 3 16.98 -9.55 -11.37
N CYS A 4 16.72 -9.89 -12.63
CA CYS A 4 15.96 -9.04 -13.56
C CYS A 4 14.55 -8.76 -13.06
N HIS A 5 13.83 -9.76 -12.55
CA HIS A 5 12.49 -9.60 -11.97
C HIS A 5 12.48 -8.63 -10.78
N GLU A 6 13.46 -8.76 -9.88
CA GLU A 6 13.58 -7.87 -8.72
C GLU A 6 13.90 -6.43 -9.13
N LEU A 7 14.91 -6.26 -9.99
CA LEU A 7 15.41 -4.95 -10.40
C LEU A 7 14.41 -4.19 -11.31
N LEU A 8 13.74 -4.88 -12.23
CA LEU A 8 12.85 -4.26 -13.21
C LEU A 8 11.39 -4.24 -12.76
N GLY A 9 10.97 -5.23 -11.98
CA GLY A 9 9.59 -5.37 -11.51
C GLY A 9 9.31 -4.64 -10.21
N HIS A 10 10.08 -4.92 -9.15
CA HIS A 10 9.78 -4.43 -7.80
C HIS A 10 10.40 -3.07 -7.50
N ILE A 11 11.70 -2.88 -7.76
CA ILE A 11 12.43 -1.67 -7.35
C ILE A 11 11.80 -0.37 -7.87
N PRO A 12 11.37 -0.25 -9.14
CA PRO A 12 10.81 1.01 -9.64
C PRO A 12 9.58 1.47 -8.86
N LEU A 13 8.77 0.53 -8.38
CA LEU A 13 7.55 0.85 -7.63
C LEU A 13 7.84 1.13 -6.16
N LEU A 14 8.85 0.50 -5.57
CA LEU A 14 9.29 0.84 -4.21
C LEU A 14 9.87 2.26 -4.10
N ALA A 15 10.21 2.90 -5.24
CA ALA A 15 10.54 4.32 -5.27
C ALA A 15 9.32 5.25 -5.16
N ASP A 16 8.09 4.75 -5.38
CA ASP A 16 6.86 5.50 -5.11
C ASP A 16 6.48 5.40 -3.63
N PRO A 17 6.33 6.53 -2.90
CA PRO A 17 6.03 6.50 -1.47
C PRO A 17 4.69 5.84 -1.12
N ASN A 18 3.67 5.96 -1.98
CA ASN A 18 2.36 5.37 -1.71
C ASN A 18 2.41 3.85 -1.87
N PHE A 19 3.11 3.36 -2.89
CA PHE A 19 3.33 1.95 -3.11
C PHE A 19 4.23 1.32 -2.04
N ALA A 20 5.29 2.03 -1.61
CA ALA A 20 6.15 1.60 -0.52
C ALA A 20 5.35 1.48 0.80
N GLN A 21 4.51 2.47 1.10
CA GLN A 21 3.59 2.40 2.25
C GLN A 21 2.61 1.24 2.12
N PHE A 22 1.98 1.07 0.96
CA PHE A 22 1.08 -0.06 0.70
C PHE A 22 1.75 -1.41 0.99
N SER A 23 2.97 -1.62 0.46
CA SER A 23 3.75 -2.83 0.70
C SER A 23 4.09 -3.01 2.19
N HIS A 24 4.40 -1.90 2.87
CA HIS A 24 4.67 -1.88 4.30
C HIS A 24 3.45 -2.27 5.15
N GLU A 25 2.23 -1.81 4.79
CA GLU A 25 0.99 -2.16 5.49
C GLU A 25 0.74 -3.68 5.47
N ILE A 26 0.97 -4.34 4.33
CA ILE A 26 0.86 -5.81 4.21
C ILE A 26 1.83 -6.49 5.17
N GLY A 27 3.09 -6.03 5.20
CA GLY A 27 4.12 -6.57 6.09
C GLY A 27 3.77 -6.40 7.58
N LEU A 28 3.30 -5.20 7.98
CA LEU A 28 2.87 -4.93 9.34
C LEU A 28 1.64 -5.76 9.76
N ALA A 29 0.72 -5.99 8.84
CA ALA A 29 -0.47 -6.80 9.07
C ALA A 29 -0.12 -8.27 9.35
N ALA A 30 0.95 -8.79 8.73
CA ALA A 30 1.40 -10.17 8.92
C ALA A 30 2.04 -10.44 10.30
N ILE A 31 2.49 -9.40 11.00
CA ILE A 31 3.17 -9.56 12.30
C ILE A 31 2.17 -10.05 13.36
N GLY A 32 2.41 -11.26 13.87
CA GLY A 32 1.57 -11.91 14.88
C GLY A 32 0.24 -12.44 14.33
N ALA A 33 0.08 -12.50 13.01
CA ALA A 33 -1.10 -13.07 12.36
C ALA A 33 -1.08 -14.61 12.40
N SER A 34 -2.26 -15.22 12.27
CA SER A 34 -2.40 -16.67 12.11
C SER A 34 -1.85 -17.13 10.75
N GLU A 35 -1.55 -18.42 10.59
CA GLU A 35 -1.13 -18.97 9.29
C GLU A 35 -2.20 -18.74 8.20
N GLU A 36 -3.49 -18.86 8.58
CA GLU A 36 -4.61 -18.56 7.68
C GLU A 36 -4.58 -17.10 7.21
N ASP A 37 -4.39 -16.15 8.13
CA ASP A 37 -4.33 -14.72 7.79
C ASP A 37 -3.05 -14.36 7.02
N ILE A 38 -1.92 -15.02 7.30
CA ILE A 38 -0.69 -14.89 6.51
C ILE A 38 -0.93 -15.33 5.07
N ASN A 39 -1.61 -16.47 4.86
CA ASN A 39 -1.95 -16.93 3.51
C ASN A 39 -2.90 -15.95 2.81
N ARG A 40 -3.90 -15.42 3.52
CA ARG A 40 -4.80 -14.38 2.98
C ARG A 40 -4.03 -13.13 2.55
N LEU A 41 -3.10 -12.66 3.38
CA LEU A 41 -2.22 -11.52 3.07
C LEU A 41 -1.28 -11.82 1.91
N ALA A 42 -0.72 -13.02 1.83
CA ALA A 42 0.15 -13.45 0.74
C ALA A 42 -0.61 -13.48 -0.60
N THR A 43 -1.88 -13.91 -0.60
CA THR A 43 -2.75 -13.83 -1.77
C THR A 43 -3.01 -12.38 -2.18
N CYS A 44 -3.27 -11.49 -1.22
CA CYS A 44 -3.39 -10.06 -1.50
C CYS A 44 -2.10 -9.48 -2.08
N TYR A 45 -0.94 -9.82 -1.52
CA TYR A 45 0.37 -9.45 -2.06
C TYR A 45 0.53 -9.92 -3.51
N PHE A 46 0.19 -11.19 -3.78
CA PHE A 46 0.31 -11.77 -5.11
C PHE A 46 -0.57 -11.04 -6.14
N PHE A 47 -1.84 -10.83 -5.85
CA PHE A 47 -2.75 -10.17 -6.79
C PHE A 47 -2.62 -8.63 -6.84
N THR A 48 -1.66 -8.07 -6.11
CA THR A 48 -1.34 -6.64 -6.16
C THR A 48 0.11 -6.41 -6.57
N ILE A 49 1.07 -6.71 -5.70
CA ILE A 49 2.49 -6.43 -5.92
C ILE A 49 3.06 -7.30 -7.06
N GLU A 50 2.55 -8.51 -7.28
CA GLU A 50 3.02 -9.38 -8.38
C GLU A 50 2.21 -9.23 -9.67
N PHE A 51 0.88 -9.20 -9.57
CA PHE A 51 -0.02 -9.23 -10.74
C PHE A 51 -1.09 -8.15 -10.74
N GLY A 52 -0.86 -7.04 -10.02
CA GLY A 52 -1.81 -5.93 -9.91
C GLY A 52 -1.85 -5.02 -11.13
N LEU A 53 -3.04 -4.46 -11.37
CA LEU A 53 -3.33 -3.46 -12.38
C LEU A 53 -3.84 -2.18 -11.71
N CYS A 54 -3.59 -1.03 -12.32
CA CYS A 54 -4.11 0.25 -11.85
C CYS A 54 -4.79 1.04 -12.96
N ARG A 55 -5.69 1.95 -12.59
CA ARG A 55 -6.18 2.99 -13.50
C ARG A 55 -5.35 4.24 -13.34
N GLN A 56 -4.93 4.80 -14.46
CA GLN A 56 -4.33 6.13 -14.56
C GLN A 56 -5.16 6.98 -15.54
N ASN A 57 -4.87 8.28 -15.61
CA ASN A 57 -5.62 9.24 -16.44
C ASN A 57 -5.70 8.81 -17.92
N ASP A 58 -4.72 8.05 -18.39
CA ASP A 58 -4.56 7.54 -19.76
C ASP A 58 -5.02 6.08 -19.94
N GLY A 59 -5.71 5.50 -18.95
CA GLY A 59 -6.36 4.20 -19.03
C GLY A 59 -5.81 3.16 -18.05
N LEU A 60 -5.92 1.89 -18.44
CA LEU A 60 -5.47 0.76 -17.64
C LEU A 60 -3.96 0.55 -17.81
N ARG A 61 -3.26 0.33 -16.69
CA ARG A 61 -1.81 0.09 -16.65
C ARG A 61 -1.51 -1.09 -15.72
N ALA A 62 -0.40 -1.77 -15.97
CA ALA A 62 0.11 -2.79 -15.07
C ALA A 62 1.14 -2.19 -14.12
N TYR A 63 1.12 -2.65 -12.87
CA TYR A 63 2.17 -2.36 -11.91
C TYR A 63 2.68 -3.64 -11.22
N GLY A 64 2.01 -4.79 -11.36
CA GLY A 64 2.54 -6.03 -10.80
C GLY A 64 3.94 -6.36 -11.33
N ALA A 65 4.89 -6.63 -10.44
CA ALA A 65 6.26 -6.96 -10.81
C ALA A 65 6.37 -8.19 -11.72
N GLY A 66 5.52 -9.20 -11.49
CA GLY A 66 5.36 -10.37 -12.35
C GLY A 66 4.98 -9.98 -13.78
N LEU A 67 3.99 -9.10 -13.93
CA LEU A 67 3.58 -8.55 -15.23
C LEU A 67 4.69 -7.73 -15.88
N LEU A 68 5.35 -6.84 -15.14
CA LEU A 68 6.42 -5.99 -15.66
C LEU A 68 7.66 -6.80 -16.10
N SER A 69 7.85 -7.98 -15.52
CA SER A 69 8.93 -8.91 -15.90
C SER A 69 8.56 -9.91 -17.00
N SER A 70 7.30 -9.96 -17.45
CA SER A 70 6.79 -10.94 -18.42
C SER A 70 5.99 -10.26 -19.52
N CYS A 71 6.61 -10.02 -20.68
CA CYS A 71 5.94 -9.35 -21.81
C CYS A 71 4.65 -10.07 -22.25
N ALA A 72 4.67 -11.40 -22.32
CA ALA A 72 3.53 -12.17 -22.79
C ALA A 72 2.33 -12.09 -21.82
N GLU A 73 2.60 -12.14 -20.51
CA GLU A 73 1.53 -12.04 -19.52
C GLU A 73 1.04 -10.59 -19.36
N LEU A 74 1.92 -9.61 -19.53
CA LEU A 74 1.55 -8.19 -19.59
C LEU A 74 0.57 -7.91 -20.73
N GLU A 75 0.87 -8.38 -21.94
CA GLU A 75 -0.03 -8.25 -23.09
C GLU A 75 -1.38 -8.93 -22.82
N HIS A 76 -1.35 -10.14 -22.26
CA HIS A 76 -2.57 -10.86 -21.90
C HIS A 76 -3.40 -10.09 -20.87
N ALA A 77 -2.79 -9.65 -19.76
CA ALA A 77 -3.45 -8.94 -18.66
C ALA A 77 -4.10 -7.63 -19.12
N LEU A 78 -3.52 -6.94 -20.11
CA LEU A 78 -4.09 -5.71 -20.66
C LEU A 78 -5.11 -5.95 -21.79
N SER A 79 -5.14 -7.14 -22.40
CA SER A 79 -6.09 -7.49 -23.47
C SER A 79 -7.53 -7.68 -22.97
N ASP A 80 -8.51 -7.60 -23.86
CA ASP A 80 -9.93 -7.85 -23.54
C ASP A 80 -10.25 -9.30 -23.14
N LYS A 81 -9.31 -10.24 -23.35
CA LYS A 81 -9.46 -11.65 -22.97
C LYS A 81 -9.33 -11.88 -21.47
N ALA A 82 -8.56 -11.03 -20.79
CA ALA A 82 -8.32 -11.15 -19.36
C ALA A 82 -9.48 -10.54 -18.55
N LYS A 83 -9.97 -11.29 -17.56
CA LYS A 83 -10.98 -10.83 -16.62
C LYS A 83 -10.36 -9.84 -15.63
N LYS A 84 -10.97 -8.66 -15.51
CA LYS A 84 -10.46 -7.57 -14.66
C LYS A 84 -11.54 -7.16 -13.67
N ILE A 85 -11.22 -7.16 -12.39
CA ILE A 85 -12.15 -6.89 -11.30
C ILE A 85 -11.59 -5.75 -10.44
N ALA A 86 -12.45 -4.97 -9.80
CA ALA A 86 -11.97 -3.98 -8.84
C ALA A 86 -11.23 -4.66 -7.68
N PHE A 87 -10.14 -4.04 -7.22
CA PHE A 87 -9.39 -4.54 -6.07
C PHE A 87 -10.23 -4.43 -4.79
N ASP A 88 -10.44 -5.56 -4.14
CA ASP A 88 -11.10 -5.71 -2.85
C ASP A 88 -10.38 -6.82 -2.06
N PRO A 89 -9.65 -6.50 -0.98
CA PRO A 89 -8.90 -7.47 -0.19
C PRO A 89 -9.74 -8.68 0.29
N ASP A 90 -11.02 -8.49 0.62
CA ASP A 90 -11.89 -9.55 1.12
C ASP A 90 -12.31 -10.55 0.04
N VAL A 91 -12.25 -10.14 -1.22
CA VAL A 91 -12.47 -10.98 -2.39
C VAL A 91 -11.16 -11.61 -2.84
N VAL A 92 -10.11 -10.78 -2.94
CA VAL A 92 -8.78 -11.17 -3.42
C VAL A 92 -8.19 -12.28 -2.56
N CYS A 93 -8.29 -12.18 -1.23
CA CYS A 93 -7.64 -13.12 -0.33
C CYS A 93 -8.13 -14.57 -0.45
N LYS A 94 -9.25 -14.80 -1.16
CA LYS A 94 -9.86 -16.12 -1.41
C LYS A 94 -9.49 -16.69 -2.78
N GLN A 95 -8.78 -15.92 -3.61
CA GLN A 95 -8.45 -16.30 -4.97
C GLN A 95 -7.28 -17.29 -5.00
N THR A 96 -7.34 -18.27 -5.90
CA THR A 96 -6.24 -19.19 -6.17
C THR A 96 -5.16 -18.53 -7.00
N CYS A 97 -3.92 -18.54 -6.53
CA CYS A 97 -2.74 -18.07 -7.26
C CYS A 97 -2.28 -19.14 -8.25
N LEU A 98 -2.19 -18.80 -9.54
CA LEU A 98 -1.68 -19.72 -10.57
C LEU A 98 -0.19 -19.45 -10.79
N ILE A 99 0.65 -20.48 -10.67
CA ILE A 99 2.12 -20.32 -10.77
C ILE A 99 2.63 -20.72 -12.17
N THR A 100 1.95 -21.64 -12.84
CA THR A 100 2.41 -22.27 -14.09
C THR A 100 1.71 -21.72 -15.34
N THR A 101 0.62 -20.98 -15.17
CA THR A 101 -0.21 -20.42 -16.24
C THR A 101 -0.53 -18.96 -15.94
N TYR A 102 -1.06 -18.25 -16.93
CA TYR A 102 -1.58 -16.90 -16.72
C TYR A 102 -2.70 -16.90 -15.68
N GLN A 103 -2.84 -15.78 -14.97
CA GLN A 103 -3.91 -15.62 -13.97
C GLN A 103 -5.28 -15.60 -14.64
N ASP A 104 -6.26 -16.29 -14.03
CA ASP A 104 -7.65 -16.30 -14.49
C ASP A 104 -8.32 -14.91 -14.40
N GLN A 105 -7.85 -14.10 -13.45
CA GLN A 105 -8.36 -12.76 -13.23
C GLN A 105 -7.30 -11.86 -12.60
N TYR A 106 -7.40 -10.58 -12.94
CA TYR A 106 -6.53 -9.51 -12.46
C TYR A 106 -7.36 -8.50 -11.69
N PHE A 107 -6.73 -7.87 -10.69
CA PHE A 107 -7.39 -6.91 -9.83
C PHE A 107 -6.89 -5.50 -10.11
N VAL A 108 -7.83 -4.56 -10.21
CA VAL A 108 -7.60 -3.19 -10.63
C VAL A 108 -7.84 -2.24 -9.46
N SER A 109 -6.80 -1.54 -9.03
CA SER A 109 -6.90 -0.43 -8.05
C SER A 109 -7.11 0.90 -8.78
N ALA A 110 -7.92 1.82 -8.24
CA ALA A 110 -8.05 3.16 -8.84
C ALA A 110 -6.83 4.04 -8.50
N SER A 111 -6.19 3.81 -7.35
CA SER A 111 -4.91 4.44 -6.99
C SER A 111 -4.18 3.61 -5.92
N PHE A 112 -2.88 3.85 -5.74
CA PHE A 112 -2.14 3.25 -4.61
C PHE A 112 -2.63 3.75 -3.25
N VAL A 113 -3.16 4.98 -3.19
CA VAL A 113 -3.78 5.50 -1.96
C VAL A 113 -5.00 4.68 -1.59
N GLU A 114 -5.90 4.42 -2.54
CA GLU A 114 -7.08 3.57 -2.33
C GLU A 114 -6.68 2.14 -1.94
N ALA A 115 -5.72 1.54 -2.64
CA ALA A 115 -5.24 0.19 -2.33
C ALA A 115 -4.67 0.11 -0.90
N LYS A 116 -3.93 1.14 -0.47
CA LYS A 116 -3.41 1.27 0.89
C LYS A 116 -4.53 1.35 1.93
N GLU A 117 -5.51 2.24 1.74
CA GLU A 117 -6.61 2.36 2.70
C GLU A 117 -7.43 1.06 2.80
N LYS A 118 -7.72 0.41 1.67
CA LYS A 118 -8.37 -0.91 1.66
C LYS A 118 -7.58 -1.97 2.41
N MET A 119 -6.25 -2.02 2.25
CA MET A 119 -5.42 -2.96 3.00
C MET A 119 -5.34 -2.63 4.48
N ARG A 120 -5.40 -1.36 4.87
CA ARG A 120 -5.50 -0.97 6.29
C ARG A 120 -6.80 -1.45 6.91
N GLU A 121 -7.92 -1.24 6.23
CA GLU A 121 -9.23 -1.73 6.66
C GLU A 121 -9.22 -3.26 6.77
N PHE A 122 -8.67 -3.95 5.77
CA PHE A 122 -8.52 -5.40 5.80
C PHE A 122 -7.64 -5.88 6.96
N ALA A 123 -6.55 -5.17 7.26
CA ALA A 123 -5.66 -5.51 8.38
C ALA A 123 -6.35 -5.41 9.74
N LEU A 124 -7.39 -4.57 9.88
CA LEU A 124 -8.21 -4.53 11.10
C LEU A 124 -9.06 -5.79 11.29
N SER A 125 -9.35 -6.55 10.21
CA SER A 125 -10.06 -7.83 10.29
C SER A 125 -9.19 -8.97 10.81
N ILE A 126 -7.87 -8.81 10.81
CA ILE A 126 -6.90 -9.82 11.22
C ILE A 126 -6.86 -9.88 12.74
N LYS A 127 -7.14 -11.06 13.29
CA LYS A 127 -7.18 -11.28 14.73
C LYS A 127 -5.76 -11.42 15.27
N ARG A 128 -5.34 -10.46 16.09
CA ARG A 128 -4.09 -10.52 16.85
C ARG A 128 -4.26 -9.88 18.24
N PRO A 129 -3.51 -10.35 19.26
CA PRO A 129 -3.69 -9.88 20.63
C PRO A 129 -3.08 -8.50 20.91
N PHE A 130 -2.41 -7.89 19.95
CA PHE A 130 -1.74 -6.59 20.09
C PHE A 130 -1.75 -5.80 18.78
N ALA A 131 -1.62 -4.48 18.89
CA ALA A 131 -1.31 -3.63 17.74
C ALA A 131 0.21 -3.44 17.62
N VAL A 132 0.69 -3.24 16.39
CA VAL A 132 2.09 -2.96 16.09
C VAL A 132 2.23 -1.60 15.43
N ARG A 133 3.37 -0.96 15.66
CA ARG A 133 3.76 0.30 15.02
C ARG A 133 5.21 0.20 14.56
N TYR A 134 5.50 0.67 13.36
CA TYR A 134 6.88 0.83 12.91
C TYR A 134 7.46 2.15 13.45
N ASN A 135 8.64 2.08 14.05
CA ASN A 135 9.41 3.25 14.43
C ASN A 135 10.51 3.52 13.37
N PRO A 136 10.38 4.58 12.57
CA PRO A 136 11.32 4.86 11.49
C PRO A 136 12.69 5.36 11.98
N TYR A 137 12.80 5.87 13.21
CA TYR A 137 14.04 6.45 13.74
C TYR A 137 15.08 5.40 14.10
N ASN A 138 14.62 4.23 14.57
CA ASN A 138 15.49 3.10 14.95
C ASN A 138 15.20 1.83 14.15
N GLN A 139 14.32 1.92 13.14
CA GLN A 139 13.94 0.83 12.25
C GLN A 139 13.41 -0.41 12.98
N SER A 140 12.63 -0.22 14.06
CA SER A 140 12.10 -1.29 14.89
C SER A 140 10.58 -1.41 14.85
N ILE A 141 10.05 -2.57 15.26
CA ILE A 141 8.62 -2.81 15.44
C ILE A 141 8.29 -2.69 16.93
N GLU A 142 7.43 -1.75 17.25
CA GLU A 142 6.93 -1.51 18.60
C GLU A 142 5.58 -2.21 18.79
N ILE A 143 5.47 -3.02 19.84
CA ILE A 143 4.19 -3.55 20.28
C ILE A 143 3.50 -2.49 21.14
N VAL A 144 2.31 -2.08 20.72
CA VAL A 144 1.48 -1.16 21.49
C VAL A 144 0.81 -1.95 22.61
N SER A 145 1.51 -2.04 23.74
CA SER A 145 1.24 -3.02 24.81
C SER A 145 0.44 -2.47 25.99
N ASN A 146 0.44 -1.16 26.22
CA ASN A 146 -0.22 -0.55 27.38
C ASN A 146 -0.64 0.91 27.11
N THR A 147 -1.42 1.47 28.05
CA THR A 147 -1.96 2.83 27.95
C THR A 147 -0.88 3.91 28.01
N GLN A 148 0.24 3.67 28.70
CA GLN A 148 1.36 4.61 28.75
C GLN A 148 2.05 4.73 27.38
N HIS A 149 2.29 3.62 26.68
CA HIS A 149 2.80 3.63 25.30
C HIS A 149 1.84 4.36 24.36
N VAL A 150 0.53 4.10 24.47
CA VAL A 150 -0.48 4.81 23.68
C VAL A 150 -0.42 6.32 23.96
N ALA A 151 -0.30 6.72 25.23
CA ALA A 151 -0.18 8.12 25.62
C ALA A 151 1.07 8.79 25.03
N GLN A 152 2.22 8.09 25.00
CA GLN A 152 3.44 8.58 24.37
C GLN A 152 3.25 8.82 22.87
N ILE A 153 2.67 7.84 22.15
CA ILE A 153 2.38 7.98 20.72
C ILE A 153 1.44 9.17 20.45
N ILE A 154 0.40 9.35 21.28
CA ILE A 154 -0.50 10.50 21.19
C ILE A 154 0.24 11.82 21.45
N SER A 155 1.17 11.84 22.40
CA SER A 155 1.99 13.03 22.68
C SER A 155 2.88 13.40 21.49
N ASP A 156 3.50 12.40 20.86
CA ASP A 156 4.34 12.61 19.67
C ASP A 156 3.49 13.16 18.50
N LEU A 157 2.33 12.55 18.25
CA LEU A 157 1.39 13.01 17.22
C LEU A 157 0.88 14.44 17.48
N LYS A 158 0.66 14.83 18.74
CA LYS A 158 0.33 16.22 19.09
C LYS A 158 1.47 17.17 18.73
N GLY A 159 2.72 16.75 18.91
CA GLY A 159 3.90 17.51 18.48
C GLY A 159 3.89 17.77 16.97
N ASP A 160 3.64 16.73 16.18
CA ASP A 160 3.53 16.84 14.72
C ASP A 160 2.38 17.76 14.31
N MET A 161 1.22 17.64 14.96
CA MET A 161 0.08 18.55 14.72
C MET A 161 0.43 20.02 15.02
N CYS A 162 1.19 20.29 16.09
CA CYS A 162 1.64 21.65 16.40
C CYS A 162 2.50 22.24 15.27
N ILE A 163 3.40 21.45 14.67
CA ILE A 163 4.22 21.87 13.53
C ILE A 163 3.33 22.20 12.33
N ILE A 164 2.33 21.35 12.05
CA ILE A 164 1.37 21.58 10.95
C ILE A 164 0.57 22.87 11.19
N PHE A 165 0.09 23.11 12.42
CA PHE A 165 -0.64 24.32 12.76
C PHE A 165 0.21 25.59 12.63
N ASP A 166 1.47 25.56 13.06
CA ASP A 166 2.39 26.68 12.89
C ASP A 166 2.65 26.97 11.40
N ALA A 167 2.87 25.93 10.60
CA ALA A 167 3.05 26.05 9.15
C ALA A 167 1.81 26.67 8.47
N LEU A 168 0.61 26.19 8.81
CA LEU A 168 -0.65 26.74 8.29
C LEU A 168 -0.81 28.23 8.62
N ARG A 169 -0.51 28.62 9.87
CA ARG A 169 -0.59 30.03 10.30
C ARG A 169 0.38 30.91 9.52
N LYS A 170 1.62 30.44 9.30
CA LYS A 170 2.63 31.17 8.52
C LYS A 170 2.18 31.37 7.06
N LEU A 171 1.64 30.33 6.42
CA LEU A 171 1.14 30.38 5.04
C LEU A 171 -0.08 31.31 4.88
N GLN A 172 -0.97 31.35 5.87
CA GLN A 172 -2.11 32.28 5.87
C GLN A 172 -1.66 33.74 6.01
N ASN A 173 -0.68 34.00 6.88
CA ASN A 173 -0.14 35.35 7.07
C ASN A 173 0.62 35.84 5.83
N SER A 174 1.39 34.98 5.15
CA SER A 174 2.08 35.35 3.90
C SER A 174 1.08 35.64 2.77
N ALA A 175 0.04 34.82 2.62
CA ALA A 175 -1.02 35.06 1.63
C ALA A 175 -1.77 36.39 1.87
N THR A 176 -1.96 36.78 3.13
CA THR A 176 -2.61 38.05 3.49
C THR A 176 -1.72 39.26 3.20
N ASN A 177 -0.40 39.13 3.40
CA ASN A 177 0.57 40.18 3.07
C ASN A 177 0.75 40.37 1.56
N ASP A 178 0.71 39.30 0.76
CA ASP A 178 0.77 39.38 -0.71
C ASP A 178 -0.46 40.05 -1.32
N ILE A 179 -1.64 39.94 -0.70
CA ILE A 179 -2.86 40.65 -1.12
C ILE A 179 -2.75 42.14 -0.80
N ASN A 180 -2.18 42.50 0.35
CA ASN A 180 -2.01 43.90 0.76
C ASN A 180 -0.90 44.63 -0.03
N ASN A 181 0.12 43.92 -0.52
CA ASN A 181 1.18 44.51 -1.37
C ASN A 181 0.82 44.61 -2.86
N LYS A 182 -0.33 44.09 -3.30
CA LYS A 182 -0.84 44.20 -4.69
C LYS A 182 -1.95 45.26 -4.86
N LYS A 183 -2.25 46.03 -3.82
CA LYS A 183 -3.08 47.25 -3.86
C LYS A 183 -2.21 48.48 -3.76
#